data_AF-R6E2K1-F1
#
_entry.id   AF-R6E2K1-F1
#
_cell.length_a   1.000
_cell.length_b   1.000
_cell.length_c   1.000
_cell.angle_alpha   90.00
_cell.angle_beta   90.00
_cell.angle_gamma   90.00
#
_symmetry.space_group_name_H-M   'P 1'
#
loop_
_entity.id
_entity.type
_entity.pdbx_description
1 polymer ?
#
loop_
_entity_poly.entity_id
_entity_poly.type
_entity_poly.pdbx_seq_one_letter_code
_entity_poly.pdbx_strand_id
1 'polypeptide(L)'
;MKQMILIITAWLGTCCMLNAQQTVGVTTDSLRIERNGEYIVVDMSMGLSPLDVDVNRAVLLTPRFVCATDTLELPSIGIYGRQRYYYYVRNGESMLSGAKEMSFKARSKPSDVAYHAIMPYYGWMNGAALELYRSDYGCCNTLLAEYVEPLGGYMEVIPLSPQLLYVYPQAEAVKSRSLSGSAFIDFPVDKTVIYPEYRQNTHELGKIQASIDSVRNDKDITITSVWLKGYASPESPYSHNRDLAIGRTAALKHYINQLYHFKDSVIVTDYEPEDWAGLRRYVEKTNLAHRTEILNMIDSNLEPDAKEAKIKRTYPEEYRFLLQNCYPALRHTDYRIDYVIRSFSDVEEIKRIMQTQPQKLSLNEFYLVARTYEPGSVEFNDVFETAVRMYPDDETANLNAANSAMQRKDLESAKRYLSKTGDSPQAVYARGAYAFLVEDYDSAQRFLNDAKAMGVEQAEIILIEIDKIEKAKNNLLIH
;
A
#
# COMPACT_ATOMS: atom_id res chain seq x y z
N MET A 1 76.28 9.88 -22.22
CA MET A 1 74.85 10.22 -22.35
C MET A 1 74.04 9.22 -21.54
N LYS A 2 73.25 9.72 -20.57
CA LYS A 2 72.13 9.07 -19.84
C LYS A 2 72.52 7.83 -19.01
N GLN A 3 72.84 7.91 -17.71
CA GLN A 3 71.92 8.17 -16.58
C GLN A 3 70.52 7.60 -16.79
N MET A 4 70.27 6.41 -16.22
CA MET A 4 68.93 5.90 -15.93
C MET A 4 68.88 5.54 -14.45
N ILE A 5 68.18 6.39 -13.73
CA ILE A 5 67.89 6.33 -12.31
C ILE A 5 66.79 5.26 -12.11
N LEU A 6 67.09 4.22 -11.35
CA LEU A 6 66.13 3.26 -10.82
C LEU A 6 65.64 3.78 -9.46
N ILE A 7 64.50 4.46 -9.45
CA ILE A 7 63.78 4.80 -8.22
C ILE A 7 62.96 3.58 -7.82
N ILE A 8 63.42 2.88 -6.79
CA ILE A 8 62.66 1.90 -6.03
C ILE A 8 61.93 2.71 -4.95
N THR A 9 60.66 3.04 -5.19
CA THR A 9 59.78 3.58 -4.15
C THR A 9 59.34 2.44 -3.24
N ALA A 10 60.04 2.29 -2.12
CA ALA A 10 59.59 1.48 -0.99
C ALA A 10 58.33 2.11 -0.40
N TRP A 11 57.17 1.48 -0.63
CA TRP A 11 55.97 1.72 0.16
C TRP A 11 56.20 1.11 1.55
N LEU A 12 56.71 1.94 2.46
CA LEU A 12 56.64 1.69 3.90
C LEU A 12 55.16 1.73 4.28
N GLY A 13 54.57 0.54 4.43
CA GLY A 13 53.29 0.39 5.10
C GLY A 13 53.44 0.89 6.53
N THR A 14 52.94 2.10 6.78
CA THR A 14 52.59 2.58 8.12
C THR A 14 51.45 1.70 8.60
N CYS A 15 51.81 0.59 9.21
CA CYS A 15 50.94 -0.15 10.11
C CYS A 15 50.71 0.79 11.31
N CYS A 16 49.65 1.60 11.25
CA CYS A 16 49.10 2.22 12.45
C CYS A 16 48.61 1.07 13.33
N MET A 17 49.51 0.54 14.16
CA MET A 17 49.11 -0.19 15.35
C MET A 17 48.40 0.84 16.24
N LEU A 18 47.08 0.89 16.13
CA LEU A 18 46.22 1.39 17.20
C LEU A 18 46.47 0.47 18.39
N ASN A 19 47.45 0.83 19.22
CA ASN A 19 47.48 0.34 20.58
C ASN A 19 46.19 0.84 21.22
N ALA A 20 45.22 -0.06 21.42
CA ALA A 20 44.13 0.14 22.35
C ALA A 20 44.79 0.32 23.73
N GLN A 21 45.04 1.57 24.09
CA GLN A 21 45.67 1.93 25.34
C GLN A 21 44.58 1.79 26.41
N GLN A 22 44.53 0.64 27.09
CA GLN A 22 43.63 0.42 28.24
C GLN A 22 43.96 1.46 29.32
N THR A 23 43.20 2.54 29.38
CA THR A 23 43.41 3.66 30.31
C THR A 23 42.86 3.36 31.71
N VAL A 24 41.87 2.46 31.82
CA VAL A 24 41.15 2.16 33.07
C VAL A 24 41.52 0.79 33.67
N GLY A 25 42.30 -0.04 32.96
CA GLY A 25 42.77 -1.35 33.46
C GLY A 25 41.66 -2.39 33.64
N VAL A 26 40.55 -2.21 32.93
CA VAL A 26 39.38 -3.10 32.88
C VAL A 26 39.03 -3.28 31.39
N THR A 27 38.59 -4.47 30.99
CA THR A 27 38.00 -4.67 29.65
C THR A 27 36.49 -4.70 29.77
N THR A 28 35.80 -4.18 28.76
CA THR A 28 34.35 -4.25 28.68
C THR A 28 33.96 -4.88 27.37
N ASP A 29 33.19 -5.97 27.43
CA ASP A 29 32.73 -6.72 26.26
C ASP A 29 31.21 -6.91 26.32
N SER A 30 30.59 -7.16 25.16
CA SER A 30 29.16 -7.49 25.05
C SER A 30 28.22 -6.44 25.66
N LEU A 31 28.58 -5.15 25.53
CA LEU A 31 27.73 -4.06 26.00
C LEU A 31 26.38 -4.08 25.26
N ARG A 32 25.28 -4.07 26.02
CA ARG A 32 23.92 -3.90 25.53
C ARG A 32 23.21 -2.85 26.36
N ILE A 33 22.55 -1.93 25.67
CA ILE A 33 21.72 -0.90 26.28
C ILE A 33 20.35 -0.98 25.63
N GLU A 34 19.34 -1.42 26.39
CA GLU A 34 17.99 -1.67 25.88
C GLU A 34 16.95 -0.92 26.69
N ARG A 35 16.04 -0.23 26.00
CA ARG A 35 14.89 0.43 26.64
C ARG A 35 13.65 -0.44 26.48
N ASN A 36 12.93 -0.65 27.59
CA ASN A 36 11.64 -1.29 27.60
C ASN A 36 10.65 -0.42 28.40
N GLY A 37 9.82 0.34 27.69
CA GLY A 37 8.85 1.25 28.28
C GLY A 37 9.51 2.40 29.06
N GLU A 38 9.28 2.43 30.36
CA GLU A 38 9.80 3.45 31.28
C GLU A 38 11.18 3.11 31.88
N TYR A 39 11.73 1.94 31.56
CA TYR A 39 13.02 1.50 32.09
C TYR A 39 14.03 1.28 30.98
N ILE A 40 15.30 1.53 31.30
CA ILE A 40 16.46 1.21 30.48
C ILE A 40 17.33 0.21 31.25
N VAL A 41 17.90 -0.74 30.51
CA VAL A 41 18.72 -1.82 31.02
C VAL A 41 20.11 -1.70 30.41
N VAL A 42 21.13 -1.83 31.24
CA VAL A 42 22.53 -1.91 30.82
C VAL A 42 23.09 -3.26 31.23
N ASP A 43 23.50 -4.04 30.24
CA ASP A 43 24.18 -5.33 30.41
C ASP A 43 25.57 -5.25 29.80
N MET A 44 26.59 -5.74 30.51
CA MET A 44 27.95 -5.85 29.97
C MET A 44 28.77 -6.87 30.76
N SER A 45 29.84 -7.38 30.16
CA SER A 45 30.85 -8.18 30.85
C SER A 45 32.08 -7.33 31.13
N MET A 46 32.47 -7.21 32.41
CA MET A 46 33.66 -6.47 32.80
C MET A 46 34.80 -7.41 33.19
N GLY A 47 35.85 -7.44 32.38
CA GLY A 47 37.07 -8.18 32.66
C GLY A 47 37.94 -7.43 33.67
N LEU A 48 37.98 -7.94 34.90
CA LEU A 48 38.70 -7.32 36.01
C LEU A 48 40.14 -7.82 36.12
N SER A 49 40.53 -8.88 35.42
CA SER A 49 41.86 -9.52 35.54
C SER A 49 43.06 -8.55 35.50
N PRO A 50 43.12 -7.55 34.60
CA PRO A 50 44.23 -6.60 34.52
C PRO A 50 44.33 -5.64 35.71
N LEU A 51 43.26 -5.50 36.50
CA LEU A 51 43.19 -4.57 37.61
C LEU A 51 44.00 -5.08 38.82
N ASP A 52 45.04 -4.34 39.20
CA ASP A 52 45.79 -4.55 40.44
C ASP A 52 45.42 -3.50 41.48
N VAL A 53 45.22 -3.94 42.74
CA VAL A 53 44.79 -3.08 43.85
C VAL A 53 45.62 -3.39 45.09
N ASP A 54 46.47 -2.43 45.46
CA ASP A 54 47.30 -2.47 46.66
C ASP A 54 46.50 -2.75 47.94
N VAL A 55 47.18 -3.33 48.94
CA VAL A 55 46.59 -3.77 50.22
C VAL A 55 45.76 -2.70 50.95
N ASN A 56 46.13 -1.42 50.81
CA ASN A 56 45.50 -0.27 51.47
C ASN A 56 44.66 0.62 50.54
N ARG A 57 44.46 0.20 49.28
CA ARG A 57 43.68 0.97 48.29
C ARG A 57 42.32 0.35 48.05
N ALA A 58 41.46 1.14 47.41
CA ALA A 58 40.24 0.66 46.78
C ALA A 58 40.08 1.31 45.41
N VAL A 59 39.44 0.63 44.49
CA VAL A 59 39.08 1.15 43.17
C VAL A 59 37.57 1.03 43.02
N LEU A 60 36.91 2.12 42.66
CA LEU A 60 35.52 2.10 42.24
C LEU A 60 35.43 2.21 40.73
N LEU A 61 34.60 1.37 40.13
CA LEU A 61 34.23 1.38 38.72
C LEU A 61 32.74 1.71 38.64
N THR A 62 32.42 2.92 38.22
CA THR A 62 31.06 3.46 38.19
C THR A 62 30.66 3.75 36.74
N PRO A 63 29.88 2.87 36.11
CA PRO A 63 29.24 3.20 34.84
C PRO A 63 28.34 4.41 35.03
N ARG A 64 28.32 5.35 34.09
CA ARG A 64 27.45 6.50 34.13
C ARG A 64 26.98 6.93 32.75
N PHE A 65 25.71 7.31 32.66
CA PHE A 65 25.21 8.03 31.50
C PHE A 65 25.57 9.50 31.61
N VAL A 66 26.13 10.08 30.55
CA VAL A 66 26.57 11.48 30.51
C VAL A 66 26.10 12.13 29.23
N CYS A 67 25.55 13.34 29.35
CA CYS A 67 25.36 14.25 28.24
C CYS A 67 25.76 15.68 28.66
N ALA A 68 25.56 16.66 27.80
CA ALA A 68 25.94 18.05 28.09
C ALA A 68 25.15 18.66 29.28
N THR A 69 23.98 18.11 29.61
CA THR A 69 23.05 18.69 30.58
C THR A 69 22.90 17.90 31.88
N ASP A 70 23.23 16.61 31.89
CA ASP A 70 22.97 15.75 33.04
C ASP A 70 23.93 14.55 33.11
N THR A 71 24.00 13.90 34.28
CA THR A 71 24.77 12.70 34.53
C THR A 71 24.04 11.79 35.52
N LEU A 72 23.94 10.49 35.19
CA LEU A 72 23.41 9.48 36.09
C LEU A 72 24.44 8.39 36.34
N GLU A 73 24.88 8.29 37.59
CA GLU A 73 25.74 7.21 38.06
C GLU A 73 24.93 5.94 38.30
N LEU A 74 25.42 4.83 37.76
CA LEU A 74 24.87 3.49 37.96
C LEU A 74 25.59 2.80 39.14
N PRO A 75 25.03 1.71 39.70
CA PRO A 75 25.67 1.00 40.80
C PRO A 75 27.13 0.64 40.50
N SER A 76 28.05 1.04 41.39
CA SER A 76 29.49 0.82 41.20
C SER A 76 29.91 -0.61 41.49
N ILE A 77 31.01 -1.05 40.87
CA ILE A 77 31.79 -2.20 41.29
C ILE A 77 33.00 -1.71 42.09
N GLY A 78 33.13 -2.14 43.34
CA GLY A 78 34.23 -1.78 44.21
C GLY A 78 35.23 -2.91 44.42
N ILE A 79 36.52 -2.65 44.16
CA ILE A 79 37.61 -3.62 44.35
C ILE A 79 38.53 -3.13 45.46
N TYR A 80 38.64 -3.91 46.54
CA TYR A 80 39.29 -3.48 47.77
C TYR A 80 40.54 -4.30 48.08
N GLY A 81 41.64 -3.60 48.36
CA GLY A 81 42.82 -4.16 49.00
C GLY A 81 42.47 -4.85 50.32
N ARG A 82 43.29 -5.82 50.76
CA ARG A 82 42.97 -6.66 51.92
C ARG A 82 42.68 -5.86 53.20
N GLN A 83 43.51 -4.87 53.55
CA GLN A 83 43.32 -4.09 54.77
C GLN A 83 42.10 -3.17 54.62
N ARG A 84 41.93 -2.58 53.44
CA ARG A 84 40.80 -1.71 53.10
C ARG A 84 39.46 -2.44 53.20
N TYR A 85 39.37 -3.66 52.67
CA TYR A 85 38.18 -4.49 52.72
C TYR A 85 37.75 -4.77 54.17
N TYR A 86 38.69 -5.19 55.03
CA TYR A 86 38.35 -5.50 56.43
C TYR A 86 38.05 -4.27 57.28
N TYR A 87 38.49 -3.09 56.89
CA TYR A 87 38.08 -1.84 57.56
C TYR A 87 36.56 -1.66 57.47
N TYR A 88 35.98 -1.70 56.27
CA TYR A 88 34.53 -1.56 56.07
C TYR A 88 33.74 -2.70 56.72
N VAL A 89 34.17 -3.95 56.50
CA VAL A 89 33.47 -5.13 57.05
C VAL A 89 33.43 -5.11 58.58
N ARG A 90 34.49 -4.65 59.26
CA ARG A 90 34.55 -4.64 60.74
C ARG A 90 33.77 -3.49 61.35
N ASN A 91 33.69 -2.36 60.67
CA ASN A 91 33.00 -1.17 61.18
C ASN A 91 31.48 -1.23 60.93
N GLY A 92 30.98 -2.28 60.25
CA GLY A 92 29.57 -2.38 59.88
C GLY A 92 29.12 -1.30 58.90
N GLU A 93 30.08 -0.64 58.24
CA GLU A 93 29.81 0.39 57.25
C GLU A 93 29.45 -0.26 55.91
N SER A 94 28.60 0.40 55.14
CA SER A 94 28.53 0.10 53.71
C SER A 94 29.90 0.37 53.07
N MET A 95 30.20 -0.31 51.97
CA MET A 95 31.40 -0.04 51.18
C MET A 95 31.38 1.39 50.62
N LEU A 96 32.46 1.84 49.96
CA LEU A 96 32.69 3.26 49.62
C LEU A 96 31.50 3.96 48.94
N SER A 97 30.79 3.31 48.01
CA SER A 97 29.62 3.88 47.30
C SER A 97 28.26 3.41 47.82
N GLY A 98 28.23 2.77 48.99
CA GLY A 98 27.00 2.46 49.72
C GLY A 98 26.43 1.05 49.45
N ALA A 99 25.17 0.86 49.83
CA ALA A 99 24.54 -0.47 49.92
C ALA A 99 24.26 -1.16 48.56
N LYS A 100 24.26 -0.40 47.46
CA LYS A 100 24.06 -0.93 46.10
C LYS A 100 25.37 -1.29 45.40
N GLU A 101 26.51 -1.05 46.05
CA GLU A 101 27.83 -1.38 45.50
C GLU A 101 28.02 -2.89 45.38
N MET A 102 28.51 -3.34 44.23
CA MET A 102 28.99 -4.72 44.06
C MET A 102 30.48 -4.78 44.44
N SER A 103 30.79 -5.36 45.60
CA SER A 103 32.14 -5.25 46.16
C SER A 103 32.90 -6.57 46.17
N PHE A 104 34.16 -6.54 45.74
CA PHE A 104 35.08 -7.67 45.78
C PHE A 104 36.37 -7.32 46.53
N LYS A 105 36.91 -8.31 47.24
CA LYS A 105 38.28 -8.22 47.76
C LYS A 105 39.26 -8.51 46.63
N ALA A 106 40.28 -7.68 46.44
CA ALA A 106 41.21 -7.72 45.29
C ALA A 106 41.82 -9.11 45.01
N ARG A 107 42.22 -9.85 46.04
CA ARG A 107 42.79 -11.21 45.91
C ARG A 107 41.78 -12.28 45.48
N SER A 108 40.49 -11.99 45.59
CA SER A 108 39.38 -12.93 45.38
C SER A 108 38.36 -12.38 44.38
N LYS A 109 38.72 -11.35 43.61
CA LYS A 109 37.86 -10.83 42.54
C LYS A 109 37.75 -11.86 41.42
N PRO A 110 36.57 -12.01 40.80
CA PRO A 110 36.41 -12.86 39.63
C PRO A 110 37.23 -12.30 38.45
N SER A 111 37.52 -13.14 37.45
CA SER A 111 38.16 -12.69 36.21
C SER A 111 37.25 -11.72 35.45
N ASP A 112 35.96 -12.03 35.45
CA ASP A 112 34.91 -11.34 34.72
C ASP A 112 33.68 -11.14 35.62
N VAL A 113 33.04 -9.99 35.50
CA VAL A 113 31.79 -9.67 36.19
C VAL A 113 30.70 -9.42 35.17
N ALA A 114 29.62 -10.19 35.25
CA ALA A 114 28.38 -9.86 34.55
C ALA A 114 27.73 -8.66 35.26
N TYR A 115 27.79 -7.50 34.62
CA TYR A 115 27.15 -6.28 35.09
C TYR A 115 25.73 -6.20 34.54
N HIS A 116 24.78 -5.92 35.43
CA HIS A 116 23.38 -5.73 35.09
C HIS A 116 22.82 -4.58 35.92
N ALA A 117 22.23 -3.59 35.26
CA ALA A 117 21.56 -2.49 35.93
C ALA A 117 20.27 -2.10 35.20
N ILE A 118 19.19 -1.90 35.98
CA ILE A 118 17.90 -1.41 35.50
C ILE A 118 17.59 -0.08 36.19
N MET A 119 17.21 0.93 35.41
CA MET A 119 16.87 2.25 35.93
C MET A 119 15.74 2.91 35.13
N PRO A 120 15.03 3.89 35.72
CA PRO A 120 14.08 4.70 34.97
C PRO A 120 14.76 5.40 33.79
N TYR A 121 14.07 5.43 32.65
CA TYR A 121 14.49 6.16 31.48
C TYR A 121 14.11 7.64 31.61
N TYR A 122 15.09 8.52 31.43
CA TYR A 122 14.89 9.96 31.37
C TYR A 122 15.14 10.45 29.95
N GLY A 123 14.34 11.41 29.47
CA GLY A 123 14.41 11.87 28.07
C GLY A 123 15.78 12.39 27.63
N TRP A 124 16.60 12.91 28.56
CA TRP A 124 17.97 13.37 28.27
C TRP A 124 18.94 12.21 27.96
N MET A 125 18.58 10.97 28.30
CA MET A 125 19.39 9.79 28.00
C MET A 125 19.38 9.45 26.50
N ASN A 126 18.41 9.94 25.73
CA ASN A 126 18.46 9.81 24.28
C ASN A 126 19.60 10.67 23.71
N GLY A 127 20.62 10.03 23.15
CA GLY A 127 21.85 10.66 22.70
C GLY A 127 22.92 10.80 23.80
N ALA A 128 22.72 10.20 24.98
CA ALA A 128 23.73 10.19 26.04
C ALA A 128 24.80 9.12 25.79
N ALA A 129 26.05 9.43 26.18
CA ALA A 129 27.13 8.47 26.20
C ALA A 129 27.06 7.62 27.48
N LEU A 130 27.43 6.36 27.39
CA LEU A 130 27.74 5.52 28.54
C LEU A 130 29.26 5.47 28.68
N GLU A 131 29.77 5.83 29.86
CA GLU A 131 31.19 5.78 30.17
C GLU A 131 31.45 5.07 31.50
N LEU A 132 32.64 4.50 31.63
CA LEU A 132 33.14 3.91 32.87
C LEU A 132 33.99 4.93 33.61
N TYR A 133 33.48 5.41 34.74
CA TYR A 133 34.23 6.27 35.63
C TYR A 133 34.98 5.46 36.67
N ARG A 134 36.31 5.56 36.69
CA ARG A 134 37.16 4.91 37.69
C ARG A 134 37.68 5.91 38.69
N SER A 135 37.55 5.59 39.98
CA SER A 135 38.10 6.38 41.09
C SER A 135 38.97 5.50 41.99
N ASP A 136 40.24 5.87 42.12
CA ASP A 136 41.21 5.18 42.98
C ASP A 136 41.31 5.88 44.33
N TYR A 137 41.11 5.13 45.42
CA TYR A 137 41.14 5.65 46.79
C TYR A 137 42.31 5.08 47.58
N GLY A 138 42.97 5.96 48.35
CA GLY A 138 43.99 5.65 49.33
C GLY A 138 43.44 5.46 50.73
N CYS A 139 44.30 5.69 51.73
CA CYS A 139 43.88 5.71 53.13
C CYS A 139 42.92 6.89 53.40
N CYS A 140 42.01 6.70 54.36
CA CYS A 140 41.06 7.73 54.81
C CYS A 140 40.13 8.28 53.71
N ASN A 141 39.77 7.48 52.71
CA ASN A 141 38.91 7.89 51.58
C ASN A 141 39.51 9.01 50.71
N THR A 142 40.84 9.20 50.76
CA THR A 142 41.52 10.15 49.87
C THR A 142 41.46 9.66 48.44
N LEU A 143 40.86 10.45 47.55
CA LEU A 143 40.88 10.21 46.10
C LEU A 143 42.30 10.45 45.55
N LEU A 144 42.86 9.46 44.85
CA LEU A 144 44.24 9.45 44.35
C LEU A 144 44.31 9.69 42.83
N ALA A 145 43.38 9.12 42.08
CA ALA A 145 43.33 9.21 40.62
C ALA A 145 41.92 8.97 40.11
N GLU A 146 41.62 9.56 38.95
CA GLU A 146 40.35 9.41 38.25
C GLU A 146 40.61 9.16 36.77
N TYR A 147 39.80 8.29 36.17
CA TYR A 147 39.87 7.93 34.76
C TYR A 147 38.47 7.81 34.18
N VAL A 148 38.33 8.13 32.89
CA VAL A 148 37.09 8.00 32.13
C VAL A 148 37.39 7.16 30.89
N GLU A 149 36.60 6.12 30.67
CA GLU A 149 36.62 5.33 29.44
C GLU A 149 35.24 5.34 28.79
N PRO A 150 35.10 5.88 27.57
CA PRO A 150 33.87 5.76 26.81
C PRO A 150 33.57 4.29 26.51
N LEU A 151 32.37 3.82 26.88
CA LEU A 151 31.92 2.46 26.62
C LEU A 151 31.01 2.39 25.39
N GLY A 152 30.18 3.41 25.19
CA GLY A 152 29.20 3.46 24.10
C GLY A 152 28.19 4.59 24.31
N GLY A 153 26.96 4.40 23.85
CA GLY A 153 25.89 5.37 24.06
C GLY A 153 24.52 4.80 23.73
N TYR A 154 23.47 5.50 24.19
CA TYR A 154 22.09 5.15 23.88
C TYR A 154 21.49 6.21 22.96
N MET A 155 20.92 5.77 21.84
CA MET A 155 20.13 6.65 20.98
C MET A 155 18.94 5.89 20.42
N GLU A 156 17.75 6.38 20.72
CA GLU A 156 16.50 5.90 20.15
C GLU A 156 16.16 6.75 18.94
N VAL A 157 16.27 6.17 17.75
CA VAL A 157 15.80 6.80 16.52
C VAL A 157 14.32 6.54 16.41
N ILE A 158 13.51 7.56 16.71
CA ILE A 158 12.06 7.52 16.45
C ILE A 158 11.90 7.91 14.98
N PRO A 159 11.54 6.96 14.08
CA PRO A 159 11.50 7.25 12.66
C PRO A 159 10.45 8.33 12.38
N LEU A 160 10.83 9.34 11.60
CA LEU A 160 9.90 10.32 11.07
C LEU A 160 8.75 9.61 10.33
N SER A 161 7.50 10.02 10.57
CA SER A 161 6.39 9.56 9.72
C SER A 161 6.42 10.30 8.36
N PRO A 162 6.37 9.59 7.22
CA PRO A 162 6.43 10.24 5.92
C PRO A 162 5.21 11.14 5.69
N GLN A 163 5.44 12.31 5.10
CA GLN A 163 4.34 13.15 4.65
C GLN A 163 3.62 12.46 3.49
N LEU A 164 2.31 12.26 3.60
CA LEU A 164 1.51 11.58 2.58
C LEU A 164 0.94 12.58 1.57
N LEU A 165 1.10 12.28 0.28
CA LEU A 165 0.80 13.21 -0.82
C LEU A 165 -0.49 12.84 -1.54
N TYR A 166 -1.59 13.50 -1.18
CA TYR A 166 -2.89 13.32 -1.82
C TYR A 166 -2.96 14.04 -3.17
N VAL A 167 -3.37 13.34 -4.22
CA VAL A 167 -3.52 13.90 -5.57
C VAL A 167 -4.95 14.38 -5.79
N TYR A 168 -5.13 15.62 -6.23
CA TYR A 168 -6.44 16.14 -6.60
C TYR A 168 -6.83 15.70 -8.03
N PRO A 169 -7.91 14.91 -8.20
CA PRO A 169 -8.34 14.45 -9.51
C PRO A 169 -8.92 15.62 -10.31
N GLN A 170 -8.65 15.62 -11.61
CA GLN A 170 -9.22 16.60 -12.52
C GLN A 170 -10.75 16.49 -12.53
N ALA A 171 -11.43 17.63 -12.63
CA ALA A 171 -12.88 17.66 -12.71
C ALA A 171 -13.34 17.03 -14.02
N GLU A 172 -14.25 16.06 -13.93
CA GLU A 172 -14.92 15.49 -15.09
C GLU A 172 -15.78 16.58 -15.75
N ALA A 173 -15.56 16.87 -17.04
CA ALA A 173 -16.31 17.91 -17.74
C ALA A 173 -17.80 17.59 -17.84
N VAL A 174 -18.14 16.31 -18.05
CA VAL A 174 -19.52 15.80 -18.10
C VAL A 174 -19.56 14.39 -17.52
N LYS A 175 -20.34 14.18 -16.45
CA LYS A 175 -20.49 12.86 -15.81
C LYS A 175 -21.37 11.92 -16.62
N SER A 176 -20.79 11.33 -17.67
CA SER A 176 -21.50 10.46 -18.61
C SER A 176 -21.42 9.01 -18.16
N ARG A 177 -22.56 8.32 -18.12
CA ARG A 177 -22.67 6.91 -17.73
C ARG A 177 -23.61 6.19 -18.69
N SER A 178 -23.62 4.86 -18.66
CA SER A 178 -24.54 4.06 -19.47
C SER A 178 -25.06 2.83 -18.73
N LEU A 179 -26.28 2.43 -19.09
CA LEU A 179 -26.88 1.13 -18.75
C LEU A 179 -27.08 0.35 -20.03
N SER A 180 -26.71 -0.93 -20.04
CA SER A 180 -26.88 -1.80 -21.22
C SER A 180 -27.55 -3.11 -20.85
N GLY A 181 -28.25 -3.70 -21.81
CA GLY A 181 -28.85 -5.01 -21.67
C GLY A 181 -29.36 -5.56 -23.00
N SER A 182 -29.97 -6.74 -22.94
CA SER A 182 -30.58 -7.39 -24.09
C SER A 182 -32.00 -7.82 -23.74
N ALA A 183 -32.91 -7.72 -24.71
CA ALA A 183 -34.30 -8.16 -24.59
C ALA A 183 -34.67 -9.10 -25.75
N PHE A 184 -35.42 -10.15 -25.43
CA PHE A 184 -35.78 -11.20 -26.39
C PHE A 184 -37.25 -11.05 -26.82
N ILE A 185 -37.54 -9.96 -27.54
CA ILE A 185 -38.90 -9.64 -27.95
C ILE A 185 -39.39 -10.64 -29.01
N ASP A 186 -40.43 -11.38 -28.67
CA ASP A 186 -41.13 -12.32 -29.52
C ASP A 186 -42.05 -11.59 -30.50
N PHE A 187 -41.98 -11.98 -31.78
CA PHE A 187 -42.88 -11.52 -32.83
C PHE A 187 -43.64 -12.71 -33.42
N PRO A 188 -44.91 -12.55 -33.83
CA PRO A 188 -45.55 -13.53 -34.70
C PRO A 188 -44.72 -13.76 -35.97
N VAL A 189 -44.85 -14.94 -36.57
CA VAL A 189 -44.10 -15.33 -37.77
C VAL A 189 -44.29 -14.28 -38.87
N ASP A 190 -43.19 -13.81 -39.44
CA ASP A 190 -43.17 -12.80 -40.51
C ASP A 190 -43.90 -11.49 -40.16
N LYS A 191 -43.85 -11.10 -38.88
CA LYS A 191 -44.38 -9.81 -38.39
C LYS A 191 -43.30 -9.00 -37.68
N THR A 192 -43.51 -7.69 -37.70
CA THR A 192 -42.69 -6.66 -37.05
C THR A 192 -43.46 -5.91 -35.96
N VAL A 193 -44.75 -6.21 -35.76
CA VAL A 193 -45.59 -5.54 -34.75
C VAL A 193 -45.35 -6.16 -33.38
N ILE A 194 -45.14 -5.31 -32.37
CA ILE A 194 -45.03 -5.74 -30.98
C ILE A 194 -46.41 -5.93 -30.38
N TYR A 195 -46.62 -7.11 -29.79
CA TYR A 195 -47.78 -7.42 -28.97
C TYR A 195 -47.28 -7.61 -27.53
N PRO A 196 -47.57 -6.69 -26.58
CA PRO A 196 -47.02 -6.76 -25.23
C PRO A 196 -47.33 -8.08 -24.51
N GLU A 197 -48.55 -8.59 -24.65
CA GLU A 197 -48.97 -9.85 -24.00
C GLU A 197 -48.62 -11.12 -24.80
N TYR A 198 -47.88 -10.99 -25.92
CA TYR A 198 -47.48 -12.16 -26.70
C TYR A 198 -46.29 -12.85 -26.06
N ARG A 199 -46.52 -14.08 -25.59
CA ARG A 199 -45.51 -14.93 -24.95
C ARG A 199 -44.86 -14.22 -23.76
N GLN A 200 -43.55 -13.98 -23.81
CA GLN A 200 -42.76 -13.37 -22.72
C GLN A 200 -42.54 -11.87 -22.90
N ASN A 201 -43.20 -11.23 -23.87
CA ASN A 201 -42.98 -9.83 -24.19
C ASN A 201 -43.24 -8.89 -22.99
N THR A 202 -44.24 -9.16 -22.16
CA THR A 202 -44.50 -8.34 -20.96
C THR A 202 -43.27 -8.28 -20.05
N HIS A 203 -42.59 -9.41 -19.87
CA HIS A 203 -41.36 -9.49 -19.09
C HIS A 203 -40.18 -8.82 -19.80
N GLU A 204 -39.96 -9.12 -21.08
CA GLU A 204 -38.80 -8.60 -21.83
C GLU A 204 -38.90 -7.08 -22.07
N LEU A 205 -40.08 -6.55 -22.36
CA LEU A 205 -40.34 -5.10 -22.42
C LEU A 205 -40.17 -4.46 -21.04
N GLY A 206 -40.58 -5.17 -19.97
CA GLY A 206 -40.39 -4.75 -18.60
C GLY A 206 -38.92 -4.54 -18.22
N LYS A 207 -37.98 -5.33 -18.75
CA LYS A 207 -36.53 -5.13 -18.52
C LYS A 207 -36.04 -3.78 -19.05
N ILE A 208 -36.44 -3.43 -20.27
CA ILE A 208 -36.06 -2.16 -20.91
C ILE A 208 -36.69 -1.00 -20.14
N GLN A 209 -37.98 -1.12 -19.79
CA GLN A 209 -38.70 -0.11 -19.01
C GLN A 209 -38.05 0.12 -17.65
N ALA A 210 -37.77 -0.94 -16.90
CA ALA A 210 -37.09 -0.85 -15.61
C ALA A 210 -35.71 -0.17 -15.72
N SER A 211 -34.96 -0.45 -16.80
CA SER A 211 -33.67 0.20 -17.05
C SER A 211 -33.83 1.70 -17.28
N ILE A 212 -34.82 2.11 -18.09
CA ILE A 212 -35.12 3.53 -18.35
C ILE A 212 -35.62 4.22 -17.07
N ASP A 213 -36.55 3.60 -16.35
CA ASP A 213 -37.18 4.16 -15.16
C ASP A 213 -36.22 4.31 -13.98
N SER A 214 -35.19 3.46 -13.92
CA SER A 214 -34.14 3.55 -12.89
C SER A 214 -33.31 4.83 -12.95
N VAL A 215 -33.25 5.48 -14.13
CA VAL A 215 -32.49 6.72 -14.34
C VAL A 215 -33.38 7.91 -14.65
N ARG A 216 -34.53 7.70 -15.31
CA ARG A 216 -35.40 8.78 -15.76
C ARG A 216 -36.07 9.53 -14.61
N ASN A 217 -36.42 8.83 -13.55
CA ASN A 217 -37.13 9.42 -12.41
C ASN A 217 -36.20 10.21 -11.48
N ASP A 218 -34.90 10.19 -11.75
CA ASP A 218 -33.91 10.89 -10.98
C ASP A 218 -33.72 12.32 -11.50
N LYS A 219 -34.00 13.31 -10.65
CA LYS A 219 -33.89 14.74 -10.98
C LYS A 219 -32.46 15.19 -11.31
N ASP A 220 -31.44 14.42 -10.91
CA ASP A 220 -30.03 14.75 -11.15
C ASP A 220 -29.54 14.17 -12.49
N ILE A 221 -30.37 13.39 -13.19
CA ILE A 221 -30.00 12.65 -14.38
C ILE A 221 -30.76 13.17 -15.61
N THR A 222 -30.07 13.24 -16.74
CA THR A 222 -30.67 13.49 -18.05
C THR A 222 -30.25 12.39 -19.02
N ILE A 223 -31.22 11.64 -19.53
CA ILE A 223 -31.00 10.67 -20.61
C ILE A 223 -30.64 11.42 -21.89
N THR A 224 -29.50 11.10 -22.48
CA THR A 224 -29.00 11.72 -23.72
C THR A 224 -29.24 10.85 -24.95
N SER A 225 -29.21 9.52 -24.80
CA SER A 225 -29.44 8.58 -25.89
C SER A 225 -30.06 7.28 -25.39
N VAL A 226 -30.95 6.70 -26.18
CA VAL A 226 -31.43 5.32 -26.06
C VAL A 226 -31.11 4.62 -27.38
N TRP A 227 -30.01 3.87 -27.40
CA TRP A 227 -29.60 3.09 -28.55
C TRP A 227 -30.24 1.71 -28.51
N LEU A 228 -30.77 1.25 -29.64
CA LEU A 228 -31.41 -0.06 -29.81
C LEU A 228 -30.80 -0.74 -31.04
N LYS A 229 -30.37 -1.99 -30.93
CA LYS A 229 -29.90 -2.80 -32.07
C LYS A 229 -30.59 -4.14 -32.11
N GLY A 230 -31.39 -4.36 -33.15
CA GLY A 230 -32.09 -5.64 -33.34
C GLY A 230 -31.26 -6.64 -34.16
N TYR A 231 -31.37 -7.90 -33.78
CA TYR A 231 -30.67 -9.03 -34.37
C TYR A 231 -31.68 -10.06 -34.91
N ALA A 232 -31.31 -10.74 -35.99
CA ALA A 232 -32.03 -11.92 -36.47
C ALA A 232 -31.12 -13.15 -36.53
N SER A 233 -31.74 -14.32 -36.60
CA SER A 233 -31.05 -15.61 -36.72
C SER A 233 -30.78 -15.97 -38.19
N PRO A 234 -29.67 -16.65 -38.51
CA PRO A 234 -29.35 -17.06 -39.89
C PRO A 234 -30.15 -18.31 -40.29
N GLU A 235 -31.43 -18.13 -40.61
CA GLU A 235 -32.37 -19.22 -40.98
C GLU A 235 -33.31 -18.87 -42.14
N SER A 236 -33.14 -17.69 -42.73
CA SER A 236 -33.95 -17.14 -43.82
C SER A 236 -33.04 -16.32 -44.73
N PRO A 237 -33.45 -15.99 -45.96
CA PRO A 237 -32.63 -15.18 -46.85
C PRO A 237 -32.17 -13.90 -46.15
N TYR A 238 -30.89 -13.55 -46.31
CA TYR A 238 -30.26 -12.42 -45.62
C TYR A 238 -31.04 -11.11 -45.78
N SER A 239 -31.59 -10.86 -46.97
CA SER A 239 -32.43 -9.68 -47.24
C SER A 239 -33.71 -9.65 -46.41
N HIS A 240 -34.34 -10.80 -46.19
CA HIS A 240 -35.53 -10.94 -45.37
C HIS A 240 -35.21 -10.73 -43.88
N ASN A 241 -34.11 -11.34 -43.42
CA ASN A 241 -33.58 -11.18 -42.07
C ASN A 241 -33.25 -9.71 -41.77
N ARG A 242 -32.63 -9.01 -42.72
CA ARG A 242 -32.39 -7.56 -42.64
C ARG A 242 -33.69 -6.78 -42.46
N ASP A 243 -34.68 -7.02 -43.30
CA ASP A 243 -35.94 -6.27 -43.25
C ASP A 243 -36.71 -6.53 -41.94
N LEU A 244 -36.66 -7.76 -41.42
CA LEU A 244 -37.19 -8.11 -40.10
C LEU A 244 -36.44 -7.41 -38.97
N ALA A 245 -35.11 -7.41 -38.98
CA ALA A 245 -34.29 -6.76 -37.95
C ALA A 245 -34.57 -5.24 -37.90
N ILE A 246 -34.63 -4.58 -39.06
CA ILE A 246 -34.98 -3.16 -39.17
C ILE A 246 -36.40 -2.91 -38.64
N GLY A 247 -37.38 -3.65 -39.15
CA GLY A 247 -38.79 -3.42 -38.83
C GLY A 247 -39.12 -3.67 -37.36
N ARG A 248 -38.54 -4.71 -36.75
CA ARG A 248 -38.71 -5.04 -35.34
C ARG A 248 -38.07 -4.00 -34.42
N THR A 249 -36.87 -3.52 -34.76
CA THR A 249 -36.21 -2.45 -33.99
C THR A 249 -36.99 -1.14 -34.09
N ALA A 250 -37.53 -0.82 -35.27
CA ALA A 250 -38.39 0.35 -35.46
C ALA A 250 -39.69 0.26 -34.65
N ALA A 251 -40.31 -0.92 -34.58
CA ALA A 251 -41.49 -1.14 -33.74
C ALA A 251 -41.18 -0.98 -32.25
N LEU A 252 -40.01 -1.45 -31.79
CA LEU A 252 -39.58 -1.25 -30.41
C LEU A 252 -39.31 0.23 -30.11
N LYS A 253 -38.63 0.95 -31.00
CA LYS A 253 -38.47 2.41 -30.91
C LYS A 253 -39.83 3.09 -30.77
N HIS A 254 -40.81 2.72 -31.59
CA HIS A 254 -42.15 3.30 -31.52
C HIS A 254 -42.82 3.01 -30.17
N TYR A 255 -42.78 1.75 -29.72
CA TYR A 255 -43.35 1.34 -28.43
C TYR A 255 -42.75 2.12 -27.25
N ILE A 256 -41.41 2.20 -27.18
CA ILE A 256 -40.71 2.98 -26.15
C ILE A 256 -41.10 4.45 -26.24
N ASN A 257 -41.17 5.02 -27.44
CA ASN A 257 -41.50 6.44 -27.60
C ASN A 257 -42.96 6.76 -27.21
N GLN A 258 -43.89 5.81 -27.34
CA GLN A 258 -45.27 5.98 -26.90
C GLN A 258 -45.39 6.03 -25.37
N LEU A 259 -44.55 5.28 -24.65
CA LEU A 259 -44.54 5.28 -23.18
C LEU A 259 -43.84 6.52 -22.63
N TYR A 260 -42.78 6.94 -23.30
CA TYR A 260 -41.79 7.83 -22.72
C TYR A 260 -41.70 9.21 -23.39
N HIS A 261 -42.25 9.37 -24.59
CA HIS A 261 -42.29 10.64 -25.32
C HIS A 261 -40.92 11.33 -25.40
N PHE A 262 -39.89 10.55 -25.76
CA PHE A 262 -38.56 11.11 -25.98
C PHE A 262 -38.56 12.00 -27.24
N LYS A 263 -37.62 12.94 -27.31
CA LYS A 263 -37.38 13.66 -28.57
C LYS A 263 -36.88 12.67 -29.62
N ASP A 264 -37.24 12.88 -30.89
CA ASP A 264 -36.92 11.94 -31.97
C ASP A 264 -35.42 11.61 -32.10
N SER A 265 -34.54 12.56 -31.72
CA SER A 265 -33.09 12.41 -31.75
C SER A 265 -32.51 11.55 -30.62
N VAL A 266 -33.29 11.24 -29.58
CA VAL A 266 -32.80 10.50 -28.41
C VAL A 266 -32.78 9.00 -28.68
N ILE A 267 -33.80 8.46 -29.37
CA ILE A 267 -33.83 7.02 -29.69
C ILE A 267 -33.15 6.77 -31.02
N VAL A 268 -31.99 6.11 -30.97
CA VAL A 268 -31.20 5.72 -32.13
C VAL A 268 -31.34 4.22 -32.37
N THR A 269 -31.51 3.81 -33.61
CA THR A 269 -31.68 2.41 -33.98
C THR A 269 -30.56 1.94 -34.91
N ASP A 270 -30.07 0.73 -34.67
CA ASP A 270 -29.16 -0.01 -35.53
C ASP A 270 -29.72 -1.42 -35.77
N TYR A 271 -29.13 -2.19 -36.66
CA TYR A 271 -29.56 -3.55 -36.94
C TYR A 271 -28.39 -4.45 -37.33
N GLU A 272 -28.52 -5.73 -37.00
CA GLU A 272 -27.69 -6.80 -37.53
C GLU A 272 -28.61 -7.81 -38.22
N PRO A 273 -28.52 -7.98 -39.55
CA PRO A 273 -29.37 -8.94 -40.24
C PRO A 273 -29.22 -10.35 -39.69
N GLU A 274 -28.00 -10.78 -39.35
CA GLU A 274 -27.75 -12.13 -38.83
C GLU A 274 -26.70 -12.12 -37.73
N ASP A 275 -27.05 -12.60 -36.53
CA ASP A 275 -26.14 -12.66 -35.38
C ASP A 275 -25.14 -13.84 -35.48
N TRP A 276 -24.26 -13.79 -36.48
CA TRP A 276 -23.19 -14.76 -36.67
C TRP A 276 -22.21 -14.78 -35.49
N ALA A 277 -21.97 -13.62 -34.86
CA ALA A 277 -21.12 -13.52 -33.67
C ALA A 277 -21.75 -14.23 -32.47
N GLY A 278 -23.07 -14.07 -32.25
CA GLY A 278 -23.84 -14.79 -31.25
C GLY A 278 -23.88 -16.30 -31.52
N LEU A 279 -24.09 -16.70 -32.77
CA LEU A 279 -24.04 -18.11 -33.16
C LEU A 279 -22.68 -18.73 -32.84
N ARG A 280 -21.59 -18.03 -33.19
CA ARG A 280 -20.22 -18.45 -32.90
C ARG A 280 -20.02 -18.69 -31.40
N ARG A 281 -20.33 -17.69 -30.56
CA ARG A 281 -20.22 -17.78 -29.09
C ARG A 281 -21.04 -18.92 -28.50
N TYR A 282 -22.21 -19.19 -29.07
CA TYR A 282 -23.05 -20.31 -28.65
C TYR A 282 -22.37 -21.64 -28.97
N VAL A 283 -21.97 -21.85 -30.24
CA VAL A 283 -21.36 -23.10 -30.72
C VAL A 283 -20.08 -23.43 -29.95
N GLU A 284 -19.24 -22.44 -29.63
CA GLU A 284 -18.01 -22.64 -28.82
C GLU A 284 -18.27 -23.34 -27.48
N LYS A 285 -19.43 -23.09 -26.87
CA LYS A 285 -19.81 -23.64 -25.56
C LYS A 285 -20.53 -24.99 -25.65
N THR A 286 -20.80 -25.48 -26.86
CA THR A 286 -21.51 -26.75 -27.06
C THR A 286 -20.57 -27.95 -27.14
N ASN A 287 -21.16 -29.14 -27.03
CA ASN A 287 -20.52 -30.43 -27.28
C ASN A 287 -21.00 -31.07 -28.60
N LEU A 288 -21.24 -30.25 -29.63
CA LEU A 288 -21.62 -30.76 -30.96
C LEU A 288 -20.51 -31.65 -31.52
N ALA A 289 -20.90 -32.73 -32.21
CA ALA A 289 -19.95 -33.69 -32.79
C ALA A 289 -18.97 -33.02 -33.76
N HIS A 290 -19.49 -32.14 -34.63
CA HIS A 290 -18.72 -31.39 -35.64
C HIS A 290 -18.50 -29.92 -35.26
N ARG A 291 -18.27 -29.64 -33.97
CA ARG A 291 -18.17 -28.26 -33.45
C ARG A 291 -17.10 -27.44 -34.17
N THR A 292 -15.90 -27.97 -34.33
CA THR A 292 -14.76 -27.26 -34.91
C THR A 292 -15.01 -26.91 -36.38
N GLU A 293 -15.61 -27.84 -37.12
CA GLU A 293 -15.94 -27.68 -38.52
C GLU A 293 -17.05 -26.64 -38.72
N ILE A 294 -18.08 -26.66 -37.85
CA ILE A 294 -19.14 -25.65 -37.86
C ILE A 294 -18.57 -24.26 -37.53
N LEU A 295 -17.67 -24.15 -36.53
CA LEU A 295 -16.99 -22.88 -36.23
C LEU A 295 -16.17 -22.38 -37.43
N ASN A 296 -15.43 -23.25 -38.11
CA ASN A 296 -14.69 -22.88 -39.32
C ASN A 296 -15.60 -22.40 -40.46
N MET A 297 -16.82 -22.96 -40.57
CA MET A 297 -17.81 -22.46 -41.52
C MET A 297 -18.36 -21.09 -41.10
N ILE A 298 -18.63 -20.89 -39.82
CA ILE A 298 -19.06 -19.59 -39.26
C ILE A 298 -18.00 -18.51 -39.51
N ASP A 299 -16.73 -18.83 -39.29
CA ASP A 299 -15.59 -17.93 -39.45
C ASP A 299 -15.13 -17.76 -40.90
N SER A 300 -15.77 -18.44 -41.85
CA SER A 300 -15.41 -18.35 -43.27
C SER A 300 -15.88 -17.04 -43.93
N ASN A 301 -15.18 -16.66 -45.00
CA ASN A 301 -15.51 -15.53 -45.87
C ASN A 301 -16.66 -15.82 -46.86
N LEU A 302 -17.46 -16.86 -46.62
CA LEU A 302 -18.64 -17.12 -47.43
C LEU A 302 -19.71 -16.05 -47.15
N GLU A 303 -20.44 -15.68 -48.21
CA GLU A 303 -21.65 -14.86 -48.08
C GLU A 303 -22.64 -15.50 -47.09
N PRO A 304 -23.41 -14.70 -46.31
CA PRO A 304 -24.24 -15.22 -45.22
C PRO A 304 -25.20 -16.35 -45.61
N ASP A 305 -25.95 -16.20 -46.70
CA ASP A 305 -26.85 -17.25 -47.20
C ASP A 305 -26.10 -18.52 -47.62
N ALA A 306 -24.91 -18.36 -48.23
CA ALA A 306 -24.09 -19.50 -48.63
C ALA A 306 -23.49 -20.24 -47.42
N LYS A 307 -23.18 -19.49 -46.36
CA LYS A 307 -22.70 -20.02 -45.08
C LYS A 307 -23.78 -20.84 -44.38
N GLU A 308 -24.98 -20.29 -44.25
CA GLU A 308 -26.17 -20.97 -43.70
C GLU A 308 -26.48 -22.26 -44.47
N ALA A 309 -26.58 -22.16 -45.80
CA ALA A 309 -26.89 -23.30 -46.66
C ALA A 309 -25.82 -24.40 -46.58
N LYS A 310 -24.54 -24.03 -46.44
CA LYS A 310 -23.44 -24.98 -46.29
C LYS A 310 -23.51 -25.73 -44.96
N ILE A 311 -23.77 -25.04 -43.85
CA ILE A 311 -23.95 -25.69 -42.54
C ILE A 311 -25.16 -26.63 -42.59
N LYS A 312 -26.30 -26.15 -43.09
CA LYS A 312 -27.54 -26.91 -43.21
C LYS A 312 -27.41 -28.19 -44.03
N ARG A 313 -26.69 -28.13 -45.15
CA ARG A 313 -26.48 -29.29 -46.03
C ARG A 313 -25.46 -30.27 -45.46
N THR A 314 -24.38 -29.78 -44.85
CA THR A 314 -23.25 -30.61 -44.41
C THR A 314 -23.55 -31.28 -43.07
N TYR A 315 -24.23 -30.58 -42.17
CA TYR A 315 -24.50 -31.02 -40.79
C TYR A 315 -25.99 -30.82 -40.45
N PRO A 316 -26.91 -31.58 -41.06
CA PRO A 316 -28.35 -31.37 -40.92
C PRO A 316 -28.87 -31.62 -39.49
N GLU A 317 -28.27 -32.56 -38.76
CA GLU A 317 -28.67 -32.87 -37.38
C GLU A 317 -28.26 -31.74 -36.41
N GLU A 318 -27.03 -31.25 -36.52
CA GLU A 318 -26.54 -30.12 -35.74
C GLU A 318 -27.26 -28.83 -36.13
N TYR A 319 -27.55 -28.61 -37.41
CA TYR A 319 -28.35 -27.47 -37.85
C TYR A 319 -29.75 -27.51 -37.22
N ARG A 320 -30.41 -28.67 -37.19
CA ARG A 320 -31.71 -28.82 -36.52
C ARG A 320 -31.63 -28.56 -35.02
N PHE A 321 -30.54 -28.98 -34.38
CA PHE A 321 -30.26 -28.65 -32.98
C PHE A 321 -30.09 -27.14 -32.77
N LEU A 322 -29.29 -26.47 -33.60
CA LEU A 322 -29.08 -25.02 -33.53
C LEU A 322 -30.37 -24.24 -33.79
N LEU A 323 -31.16 -24.65 -34.77
CA LEU A 323 -32.46 -24.07 -35.08
C LEU A 323 -33.43 -24.12 -33.89
N GLN A 324 -33.41 -25.21 -33.11
CA GLN A 324 -34.30 -25.38 -31.96
C GLN A 324 -33.80 -24.70 -30.69
N ASN A 325 -32.48 -24.71 -30.45
CA ASN A 325 -31.91 -24.37 -29.15
C ASN A 325 -31.07 -23.08 -29.14
N CYS A 326 -30.57 -22.65 -30.30
CA CYS A 326 -29.71 -21.46 -30.42
C CYS A 326 -30.43 -20.31 -31.12
N TYR A 327 -30.98 -20.54 -32.30
CA TYR A 327 -31.51 -19.49 -33.17
C TYR A 327 -32.61 -18.62 -32.53
N PRO A 328 -33.53 -19.15 -31.70
CA PRO A 328 -34.47 -18.29 -30.98
C PRO A 328 -33.78 -17.24 -30.10
N ALA A 329 -32.65 -17.57 -29.47
CA ALA A 329 -31.88 -16.65 -28.64
C ALA A 329 -31.01 -15.67 -29.46
N LEU A 330 -30.82 -15.91 -30.76
CA LEU A 330 -30.15 -14.95 -31.65
C LEU A 330 -31.09 -13.84 -32.11
N ARG A 331 -32.40 -13.98 -31.88
CA ARG A 331 -33.43 -12.98 -32.17
C ARG A 331 -33.64 -12.09 -30.94
N HIS A 332 -32.70 -11.18 -30.72
CA HIS A 332 -32.70 -10.29 -29.57
C HIS A 332 -32.55 -8.83 -30.00
N THR A 333 -32.79 -7.92 -29.07
CA THR A 333 -32.48 -6.51 -29.23
C THR A 333 -31.58 -6.10 -28.08
N ASP A 334 -30.37 -5.65 -28.41
CA ASP A 334 -29.48 -5.00 -27.47
C ASP A 334 -29.91 -3.55 -27.31
N TYR A 335 -29.83 -3.04 -26.08
CA TYR A 335 -30.12 -1.65 -25.78
C TYR A 335 -29.02 -1.03 -24.92
N ARG A 336 -28.79 0.26 -25.12
CA ARG A 336 -27.91 1.09 -24.28
C ARG A 336 -28.58 2.43 -24.00
N ILE A 337 -28.64 2.81 -22.74
CA ILE A 337 -29.17 4.08 -22.27
C ILE A 337 -27.98 4.91 -21.81
N ASP A 338 -27.62 5.91 -22.60
CA ASP A 338 -26.58 6.87 -22.24
C ASP A 338 -27.23 8.05 -21.51
N TYR A 339 -26.64 8.46 -20.39
CA TYR A 339 -27.15 9.55 -19.58
C TYR A 339 -26.03 10.35 -18.93
N VAL A 340 -26.36 11.59 -18.57
CA VAL A 340 -25.46 12.50 -17.86
C VAL A 340 -26.01 12.78 -16.47
N ILE A 341 -25.13 12.79 -15.48
CA ILE A 341 -25.44 13.20 -14.11
C ILE A 341 -24.96 14.65 -13.97
N ARG A 342 -25.79 15.55 -13.46
CA ARG A 342 -25.34 16.93 -13.22
C ARG A 342 -24.16 16.97 -12.25
N SER A 343 -23.30 17.97 -12.40
CA SER A 343 -22.25 18.23 -11.42
C SER A 343 -22.83 18.85 -10.15
N PHE A 344 -22.25 18.49 -9.02
CA PHE A 344 -22.55 19.00 -7.69
C PHE A 344 -21.40 19.91 -7.26
N SER A 345 -21.70 21.13 -6.83
CA SER A 345 -20.70 22.10 -6.36
C SER A 345 -20.90 22.52 -4.90
N ASP A 346 -22.12 22.37 -4.37
CA ASP A 346 -22.42 22.60 -2.96
C ASP A 346 -21.93 21.42 -2.11
N VAL A 347 -21.00 21.67 -1.19
CA VAL A 347 -20.35 20.60 -0.42
C VAL A 347 -21.34 19.86 0.50
N GLU A 348 -22.31 20.56 1.07
CA GLU A 348 -23.31 19.93 1.94
C GLU A 348 -24.28 19.04 1.14
N GLU A 349 -24.61 19.41 -0.10
CA GLU A 349 -25.28 18.52 -1.04
C GLU A 349 -24.43 17.29 -1.36
N ILE A 350 -23.15 17.47 -1.68
CA ILE A 350 -22.26 16.34 -1.97
C ILE A 350 -22.17 15.38 -0.78
N LYS A 351 -22.06 15.88 0.46
CA LYS A 351 -22.06 15.03 1.68
C LYS A 351 -23.33 14.19 1.79
N ARG A 352 -24.52 14.75 1.53
CA ARG A 352 -25.79 14.00 1.55
C ARG A 352 -25.84 12.93 0.46
N ILE A 353 -25.36 13.26 -0.74
CA ILE A 353 -25.31 12.32 -1.86
C ILE A 353 -24.30 11.21 -1.57
N MET A 354 -23.15 11.53 -0.99
CA MET A 354 -22.13 10.53 -0.62
C MET A 354 -22.69 9.45 0.31
N GLN A 355 -23.59 9.83 1.24
CA GLN A 355 -24.21 8.88 2.16
C GLN A 355 -25.31 8.03 1.52
N THR A 356 -26.03 8.56 0.53
CA THR A 356 -27.26 7.93 0.01
C THR A 356 -27.12 7.35 -1.38
N GLN A 357 -26.36 8.01 -2.26
CA GLN A 357 -26.17 7.67 -3.67
C GLN A 357 -24.73 8.02 -4.14
N PRO A 358 -23.67 7.50 -3.48
CA PRO A 358 -22.28 7.84 -3.77
C PRO A 358 -21.86 7.59 -5.23
N GLN A 359 -22.51 6.66 -5.93
CA GLN A 359 -22.28 6.36 -7.35
C GLN A 359 -22.57 7.54 -8.29
N LYS A 360 -23.28 8.57 -7.82
CA LYS A 360 -23.53 9.81 -8.59
C LYS A 360 -22.36 10.79 -8.55
N LEU A 361 -21.46 10.63 -7.58
CA LEU A 361 -20.36 11.55 -7.37
C LEU A 361 -19.18 11.14 -8.26
N SER A 362 -18.62 12.14 -8.94
CA SER A 362 -17.29 12.04 -9.52
C SER A 362 -16.22 12.00 -8.44
N LEU A 363 -15.04 11.49 -8.80
CA LEU A 363 -13.87 11.57 -7.93
C LEU A 363 -13.62 13.00 -7.47
N ASN A 364 -13.67 13.99 -8.36
CA ASN A 364 -13.49 15.39 -7.98
C ASN A 364 -14.43 15.86 -6.86
N GLU A 365 -15.71 15.46 -6.91
CA GLU A 365 -16.70 15.84 -5.90
C GLU A 365 -16.42 15.18 -4.54
N PHE A 366 -15.98 13.92 -4.50
CA PHE A 366 -15.48 13.31 -3.27
C PHE A 366 -14.35 14.15 -2.66
N TYR A 367 -13.43 14.65 -3.49
CA TYR A 367 -12.32 15.46 -3.02
C TYR A 367 -12.73 16.83 -2.51
N LEU A 368 -13.76 17.45 -3.09
CA LEU A 368 -14.32 18.69 -2.54
C LEU A 368 -14.79 18.48 -1.09
N VAL A 369 -15.38 17.31 -0.77
CA VAL A 369 -15.75 16.94 0.60
C VAL A 369 -14.53 16.69 1.46
N ALA A 370 -13.56 15.90 1.01
CA ALA A 370 -12.34 15.59 1.77
C ALA A 370 -11.62 16.87 2.25
N ARG A 371 -11.58 17.91 1.42
CA ARG A 371 -10.95 19.20 1.74
C ARG A 371 -11.62 19.97 2.88
N THR A 372 -12.82 19.57 3.30
CA THR A 372 -13.51 20.18 4.45
C THR A 372 -13.20 19.50 5.78
N TYR A 373 -12.47 18.38 5.74
CA TYR A 373 -12.06 17.62 6.92
C TYR A 373 -10.55 17.75 7.16
N GLU A 374 -10.16 17.58 8.42
CA GLU A 374 -8.75 17.52 8.80
C GLU A 374 -8.13 16.21 8.27
N PRO A 375 -6.98 16.25 7.58
CA PRO A 375 -6.32 15.05 7.09
C PRO A 375 -6.09 14.03 8.22
N GLY A 376 -6.69 12.84 8.08
CA GLY A 376 -6.61 11.76 9.05
C GLY A 376 -7.80 11.65 10.00
N SER A 377 -8.74 12.60 9.99
CA SER A 377 -10.03 12.44 10.69
C SER A 377 -10.81 11.24 10.13
N VAL A 378 -11.75 10.71 10.92
CA VAL A 378 -12.60 9.59 10.48
C VAL A 378 -13.35 9.96 9.19
N GLU A 379 -13.93 11.16 9.15
CA GLU A 379 -14.68 11.66 7.99
C GLU A 379 -13.79 11.85 6.76
N PHE A 380 -12.54 12.32 6.94
CA PHE A 380 -11.58 12.43 5.84
C PHE A 380 -11.27 11.05 5.25
N ASN A 381 -11.09 10.04 6.09
CA ASN A 381 -10.78 8.68 5.65
C ASN A 381 -11.98 8.02 4.96
N ASP A 382 -13.19 8.19 5.50
CA ASP A 382 -14.44 7.64 4.93
C ASP A 382 -14.70 8.11 3.50
N VAL A 383 -14.29 9.35 3.18
CA VAL A 383 -14.39 9.90 1.83
C VAL A 383 -13.54 9.09 0.84
N PHE A 384 -12.27 8.81 1.17
CA PHE A 384 -11.39 8.05 0.26
C PHE A 384 -11.78 6.58 0.18
N GLU A 385 -12.25 5.98 1.27
CA GLU A 385 -12.77 4.62 1.27
C GLU A 385 -14.04 4.49 0.40
N THR A 386 -14.92 5.49 0.45
CA THR A 386 -16.09 5.51 -0.42
C THR A 386 -15.70 5.76 -1.87
N ALA A 387 -14.78 6.69 -2.14
CA ALA A 387 -14.31 6.99 -3.48
C ALA A 387 -13.69 5.76 -4.16
N VAL A 388 -12.76 5.05 -3.50
CA VAL A 388 -12.12 3.85 -4.08
C VAL A 388 -13.11 2.70 -4.26
N ARG A 389 -14.17 2.62 -3.45
CA ARG A 389 -15.24 1.63 -3.65
C ARG A 389 -16.10 1.93 -4.88
N MET A 390 -16.33 3.21 -5.20
CA MET A 390 -17.06 3.63 -6.40
C MET A 390 -16.18 3.57 -7.66
N TYR A 391 -14.86 3.72 -7.49
CA TYR A 391 -13.87 3.75 -8.55
C TYR A 391 -12.72 2.77 -8.28
N PRO A 392 -13.01 1.45 -8.25
CA PRO A 392 -12.06 0.44 -7.77
C PRO A 392 -10.82 0.27 -8.64
N ASP A 393 -10.86 0.71 -9.89
CA ASP A 393 -9.77 0.58 -10.86
C ASP A 393 -9.18 1.94 -11.27
N ASP A 394 -9.63 3.05 -10.65
CA ASP A 394 -9.03 4.36 -10.87
C ASP A 394 -7.74 4.53 -10.07
N GLU A 395 -6.67 4.90 -10.75
CA GLU A 395 -5.34 5.02 -10.16
C GLU A 395 -5.26 6.10 -9.07
N THR A 396 -5.98 7.22 -9.24
CA THR A 396 -5.96 8.36 -8.30
C THR A 396 -6.78 8.05 -7.06
N ALA A 397 -7.93 7.39 -7.23
CA ALA A 397 -8.75 6.90 -6.13
C ALA A 397 -7.96 5.90 -5.27
N ASN A 398 -7.28 4.93 -5.91
CA ASN A 398 -6.44 3.96 -5.23
C ASN A 398 -5.23 4.61 -4.54
N LEU A 399 -4.55 5.58 -5.17
CA LEU A 399 -3.42 6.29 -4.56
C LEU A 399 -3.83 6.99 -3.26
N ASN A 400 -4.95 7.70 -3.27
CA ASN A 400 -5.36 8.45 -2.09
C ASN A 400 -5.98 7.57 -1.01
N ALA A 401 -6.65 6.48 -1.38
CA ALA A 401 -7.05 5.44 -0.43
C ALA A 401 -5.83 4.77 0.21
N ALA A 402 -4.76 4.51 -0.55
CA ALA A 402 -3.49 4.00 -0.01
C ALA A 402 -2.88 4.95 1.01
N ASN A 403 -2.82 6.25 0.69
CA ASN A 403 -2.34 7.27 1.63
C ASN A 403 -3.19 7.33 2.89
N SER A 404 -4.52 7.40 2.78
CA SER A 404 -5.41 7.35 3.95
C SER A 404 -5.20 6.08 4.80
N ALA A 405 -5.03 4.91 4.16
CA ALA A 405 -4.74 3.67 4.87
C ALA A 405 -3.38 3.70 5.59
N MET A 406 -2.32 4.20 4.96
CA MET A 406 -1.01 4.39 5.61
C MET A 406 -1.10 5.34 6.80
N GLN A 407 -1.87 6.44 6.68
CA GLN A 407 -2.08 7.39 7.76
C GLN A 407 -2.71 6.73 9.00
N ARG A 408 -3.65 5.80 8.77
CA ARG A 408 -4.31 5.00 9.82
C ARG A 408 -3.50 3.77 10.27
N LYS A 409 -2.27 3.58 9.76
CA LYS A 409 -1.42 2.39 9.97
C LYS A 409 -2.06 1.08 9.50
N ASP A 410 -3.04 1.14 8.59
CA ASP A 410 -3.63 -0.02 7.92
C ASP A 410 -2.79 -0.38 6.69
N LEU A 411 -1.63 -0.99 6.95
CA LEU A 411 -0.64 -1.31 5.92
C LEU A 411 -1.14 -2.39 4.94
N GLU A 412 -2.02 -3.29 5.38
CA GLU A 412 -2.61 -4.31 4.50
C GLU A 412 -3.52 -3.69 3.44
N SER A 413 -4.43 -2.79 3.84
CA SER A 413 -5.25 -2.07 2.86
C SER A 413 -4.40 -1.16 1.98
N ALA A 414 -3.41 -0.48 2.55
CA ALA A 414 -2.49 0.37 1.78
C ALA A 414 -1.80 -0.42 0.66
N LYS A 415 -1.24 -1.59 0.97
CA LYS A 415 -0.62 -2.48 -0.02
C LYS A 415 -1.56 -2.88 -1.13
N ARG A 416 -2.81 -3.25 -0.79
CA ARG A 416 -3.85 -3.61 -1.78
C ARG A 416 -4.13 -2.45 -2.72
N TYR A 417 -4.34 -1.24 -2.20
CA TYR A 417 -4.59 -0.06 -3.05
C TYR A 417 -3.37 0.34 -3.89
N LEU A 418 -2.15 0.27 -3.34
CA LEU A 418 -0.90 0.55 -4.07
C LEU A 418 -0.67 -0.38 -5.26
N SER A 419 -1.23 -1.59 -5.26
CA SER A 419 -1.16 -2.51 -6.41
C SER A 419 -1.93 -2.04 -7.63
N LYS A 420 -2.86 -1.10 -7.44
CA LYS A 420 -3.73 -0.51 -8.47
C LYS A 420 -3.39 0.94 -8.79
N THR A 421 -2.28 1.46 -8.28
CA THR A 421 -1.81 2.79 -8.66
C THR A 421 -0.99 2.71 -9.95
N GLY A 422 -1.02 3.77 -10.76
CA GLY A 422 -0.11 3.94 -11.88
C GLY A 422 1.30 4.35 -11.43
N ASP A 423 2.08 4.92 -12.34
CA ASP A 423 3.47 5.33 -12.11
C ASP A 423 3.64 6.85 -12.08
N SER A 424 2.64 7.57 -11.56
CA SER A 424 2.79 9.01 -11.29
C SER A 424 3.89 9.24 -10.22
N PRO A 425 4.54 10.43 -10.20
CA PRO A 425 5.56 10.73 -9.19
C PRO A 425 5.07 10.48 -7.76
N GLN A 426 3.82 10.83 -7.46
CA GLN A 426 3.19 10.64 -6.16
C GLN A 426 2.91 9.16 -5.86
N ALA A 427 2.57 8.35 -6.87
CA ALA A 427 2.38 6.91 -6.68
C ALA A 427 3.71 6.20 -6.41
N VAL A 428 4.77 6.56 -7.12
CA VAL A 428 6.13 6.05 -6.87
C VAL A 428 6.58 6.44 -5.46
N TYR A 429 6.40 7.71 -5.08
CA TYR A 429 6.66 8.17 -3.71
C TYR A 429 5.86 7.40 -2.66
N ALA A 430 4.56 7.17 -2.88
CA ALA A 430 3.71 6.45 -1.93
C ALA A 430 4.17 5.00 -1.72
N ARG A 431 4.69 4.32 -2.76
CA ARG A 431 5.32 3.00 -2.63
C ARG A 431 6.61 3.06 -1.80
N GLY A 432 7.42 4.11 -1.98
CA GLY A 432 8.61 4.35 -1.16
C GLY A 432 8.28 4.64 0.31
N ALA A 433 7.27 5.48 0.57
CA ALA A 433 6.77 5.77 1.90
C ALA A 433 6.20 4.51 2.58
N TYR A 434 5.44 3.69 1.84
CA TYR A 434 4.97 2.39 2.32
C TYR A 434 6.13 1.47 2.72
N ALA A 435 7.11 1.30 1.83
CA ALA A 435 8.28 0.46 2.08
C ALA A 435 9.05 0.93 3.34
N PHE A 436 9.20 2.24 3.51
CA PHE A 436 9.78 2.83 4.71
C PHE A 436 8.99 2.48 5.99
N LEU A 437 7.65 2.57 5.94
CA LEU A 437 6.77 2.25 7.07
C LEU A 437 6.78 0.78 7.47
N VAL A 438 7.05 -0.14 6.55
CA VAL A 438 7.23 -1.58 6.82
C VAL A 438 8.69 -1.97 7.05
N GLU A 439 9.60 -0.99 7.17
CA GLU A 439 11.04 -1.16 7.39
C GLU A 439 11.77 -1.92 6.26
N ASP A 440 11.20 -1.97 5.05
CA ASP A 440 11.89 -2.44 3.84
C ASP A 440 12.70 -1.28 3.24
N TYR A 441 13.82 -0.96 3.90
CA TYR A 441 14.65 0.20 3.53
C TYR A 441 15.30 0.07 2.15
N ASP A 442 15.60 -1.15 1.68
CA ASP A 442 16.14 -1.38 0.33
C ASP A 442 15.12 -0.98 -0.74
N SER A 443 13.86 -1.40 -0.60
CA SER A 443 12.80 -0.98 -1.51
C SER A 443 12.46 0.49 -1.34
N ALA A 444 12.46 1.00 -0.11
CA ALA A 444 12.20 2.41 0.16
C ALA A 444 13.22 3.30 -0.56
N GLN A 445 14.52 3.02 -0.42
CA GLN A 445 15.57 3.77 -1.09
C GLN A 445 15.40 3.79 -2.61
N ARG A 446 15.09 2.64 -3.23
CA ARG A 446 14.86 2.56 -4.68
C ARG A 446 13.71 3.49 -5.12
N PHE A 447 12.52 3.29 -4.56
CA PHE A 447 11.34 4.08 -4.94
C PHE A 447 11.48 5.56 -4.59
N LEU A 448 12.10 5.90 -3.46
CA LEU A 448 12.28 7.29 -3.06
C LEU A 448 13.30 8.00 -3.95
N ASN A 449 14.36 7.34 -4.41
CA ASN A 449 15.28 7.91 -5.39
C ASN A 449 14.59 8.15 -6.75
N ASP A 450 13.77 7.20 -7.21
CA ASP A 450 12.97 7.36 -8.42
C ASP A 450 12.00 8.54 -8.29
N ALA A 451 11.26 8.63 -7.18
CA ALA A 451 10.36 9.74 -6.90
C ALA A 451 11.09 11.10 -6.82
N LYS A 452 12.27 11.14 -6.21
CA LYS A 452 13.14 12.34 -6.18
C LYS A 452 13.55 12.75 -7.59
N ALA A 453 13.97 11.81 -8.43
CA ALA A 453 14.32 12.08 -9.82
C ALA A 453 13.12 12.58 -10.65
N MET A 454 11.90 12.19 -10.27
CA MET A 454 10.64 12.68 -10.85
C MET A 454 10.17 14.02 -10.25
N GLY A 455 10.91 14.61 -9.32
CA GLY A 455 10.63 15.94 -8.75
C GLY A 455 9.84 15.96 -7.44
N VAL A 456 9.69 14.83 -6.74
CA VAL A 456 9.05 14.78 -5.41
C VAL A 456 10.06 15.09 -4.32
N GLU A 457 10.10 16.33 -3.87
CA GLU A 457 11.07 16.82 -2.87
C GLU A 457 10.98 16.09 -1.52
N GLN A 458 9.77 15.67 -1.11
CA GLN A 458 9.55 14.95 0.15
C GLN A 458 10.33 13.63 0.21
N ALA A 459 10.69 13.05 -0.93
CA ALA A 459 11.44 11.80 -0.98
C ALA A 459 12.85 11.95 -0.35
N GLU A 460 13.47 13.12 -0.51
CA GLU A 460 14.80 13.40 0.06
C GLU A 460 14.79 13.37 1.59
N ILE A 461 13.71 13.86 2.21
CA ILE A 461 13.56 13.87 3.66
C ILE A 461 13.59 12.45 4.21
N ILE A 462 12.89 11.52 3.56
CA ILE A 462 12.82 10.12 3.99
C ILE A 462 14.14 9.40 3.73
N LEU A 463 14.82 9.69 2.61
CA LEU A 463 16.16 9.14 2.32
C LEU A 463 17.19 9.54 3.39
N ILE A 464 17.18 10.80 3.82
CA ILE A 464 18.04 11.28 4.92
C ILE A 464 17.73 10.53 6.22
N GLU A 465 16.45 10.27 6.48
CA GLU A 465 16.03 9.55 7.68
C GLU A 465 16.48 8.08 7.66
N ILE A 466 16.40 7.41 6.52
CA ILE A 466 16.92 6.04 6.34
C ILE A 466 18.42 6.00 6.64
N ASP A 467 19.23 6.93 6.10
CA ASP A 467 20.67 6.99 6.35
C ASP A 467 21.01 7.16 7.84
N LYS A 468 20.23 7.97 8.59
CA LYS A 468 20.39 8.10 10.05
C LYS A 468 20.07 6.78 10.77
N ILE A 469 18.98 6.11 10.39
CA ILE A 469 18.57 4.83 11.00
C ILE A 469 19.66 3.77 10.76
N GLU A 470 20.19 3.67 9.55
CA GLU A 470 21.25 2.73 9.20
C GLU A 470 22.57 3.03 9.95
N LYS A 471 22.96 4.30 10.05
CA LYS A 471 24.13 4.70 10.84
C LYS A 471 23.98 4.39 12.33
N ALA A 472 22.81 4.64 12.90
CA ALA A 472 22.54 4.31 14.30
C ALA A 472 22.65 2.80 14.54
N LYS A 473 22.11 1.97 13.64
CA LYS A 473 22.25 0.50 13.70
C LYS A 473 23.71 0.06 13.60
N ASN A 474 24.50 0.68 12.74
CA ASN A 474 25.93 0.32 12.59
C ASN A 474 26.79 0.77 13.78
N ASN A 475 26.50 1.92 14.40
CA ASN A 475 27.23 2.38 15.59
C ASN A 475 26.92 1.54 16.85
N LEU A 476 25.80 0.81 16.87
CA LEU A 476 25.50 -0.20 17.90
C LEU A 476 26.24 -1.53 17.68
N LEU A 477 26.79 -1.75 16.47
CA LEU A 477 27.44 -3.01 16.08
C LEU A 477 28.98 -2.93 16.05
N ILE A 478 29.54 -1.71 16.06
CA ILE A 478 30.97 -1.48 16.12
C ILE A 478 31.29 -1.04 17.54
N HIS A 479 31.45 -1.99 18.47
CA HIS A 479 32.38 -1.96 19.60
C HIS A 479 32.38 -3.31 20.31
#